data_AF-A0A6U6GNR2-F1
#
_entry.id   AF-A0A6U6GNR2-F1
#
_cell.length_a   1.000
_cell.length_b   1.000
_cell.length_c   1.000
_cell.angle_alpha   90.00
_cell.angle_beta   90.00
_cell.angle_gamma   90.00
#
_symmetry.space_group_name_H-M   'P 1'
#
loop_
_entity.id
_entity.type
_entity.pdbx_description
1 polymer ?
#
loop_
_entity_poly.entity_id
_entity_poly.type
_entity_poly.pdbx_seq_one_letter_code
_entity_poly.pdbx_strand_id
1 'polypeptide(L)'
;MKFYASILFAASSNVLGGFAFAPKVTKQVAVKPLQSTPSFGPPGTAIKAPPGAPIGAGSAKDAALGRAGPGIGDKALWDPKNTVRVEGSSLRTWSFMTPEVEAVQVRMKTNGRPLNANVDLWQGPDNTPQKMGVYIEDGAMRPFSCVMATPWGQNTVAVRNTAQMEFPLDATVQTNMGTALSAAIEELSDTSEPVTVQGGAVKTYSFSPMVASVQILLKTDGRPLNARIELLQGPNNNKQVVEVYTEDGLDRPFFAVIESPGSGNVVRIVNTSPLEFPMNSRVEPFEVNTEGEGGVIIDGGNVRQN
;
A
#
# COMPACT_ATOMS: atom_id res chain seq x y z
N MET A 1 48.17 66.39 33.39
CA MET A 1 47.40 66.56 34.64
C MET A 1 46.01 65.98 34.43
N LYS A 2 45.59 65.12 35.37
CA LYS A 2 44.29 64.42 35.41
C LYS A 2 43.17 65.44 35.65
N PHE A 3 41.95 65.20 35.14
CA PHE A 3 40.73 65.16 35.95
C PHE A 3 39.58 64.47 35.17
N TYR A 4 39.01 63.46 35.83
CA TYR A 4 37.76 62.76 35.51
C TYR A 4 36.55 63.64 35.89
N ALA A 5 35.42 63.46 35.20
CA ALA A 5 34.10 63.60 35.83
C ALA A 5 33.04 62.82 35.03
N SER A 6 32.66 61.68 35.58
CA SER A 6 31.46 60.90 35.23
C SER A 6 30.27 61.49 35.98
N ILE A 7 29.14 61.74 35.32
CA ILE A 7 27.85 61.97 35.99
C ILE A 7 26.84 60.96 35.45
N LEU A 8 26.36 60.14 36.38
CA LEU A 8 25.26 59.19 36.26
C LEU A 8 24.01 59.90 36.81
N PHE A 9 22.86 59.84 36.13
CA PHE A 9 21.56 60.06 36.77
C PHE A 9 20.47 59.19 36.14
N ALA A 10 19.51 58.86 37.00
CA ALA A 10 18.70 57.66 37.01
C ALA A 10 17.38 57.73 36.22
N ALA A 11 16.75 56.56 36.18
CA ALA A 11 15.52 56.12 35.52
C ALA A 11 14.29 57.04 35.63
N SER A 12 13.45 56.98 34.58
CA SER A 12 12.00 57.02 34.73
C SER A 12 11.30 56.19 33.64
N SER A 13 10.21 55.57 34.06
CA SER A 13 9.35 54.56 33.45
C SER A 13 8.34 55.13 32.44
N ASN A 14 8.04 54.38 31.36
CA ASN A 14 6.70 53.84 31.01
C ASN A 14 6.54 53.52 29.51
N VAL A 15 6.38 52.22 29.23
CA VAL A 15 5.31 51.57 28.43
C VAL A 15 4.75 52.30 27.19
N LEU A 16 4.98 51.77 25.98
CA LEU A 16 3.96 51.29 25.01
C LEU A 16 4.58 50.95 23.64
N GLY A 17 4.19 49.81 23.07
CA GLY A 17 4.18 49.61 21.61
C GLY A 17 5.29 48.73 21.03
N GLY A 18 5.13 47.40 21.15
CA GLY A 18 5.91 46.43 20.37
C GLY A 18 5.41 46.32 18.92
N PHE A 19 6.34 46.11 17.99
CA PHE A 19 6.10 45.40 16.73
C PHE A 19 7.32 44.51 16.44
N ALA A 20 7.28 43.30 16.99
CA ALA A 20 8.13 42.21 16.55
C ALA A 20 7.52 41.62 15.27
N PHE A 21 8.28 41.62 14.18
CA PHE A 21 7.97 40.89 12.96
C PHE A 21 8.06 39.38 13.26
N ALA A 22 6.91 38.75 13.51
CA ALA A 22 6.79 37.30 13.55
C ALA A 22 6.57 36.78 12.12
N PRO A 23 7.35 35.79 11.63
CA PRO A 23 7.02 35.13 10.37
C PRO A 23 5.68 34.41 10.54
N LYS A 24 4.74 34.67 9.61
CA LYS A 24 3.47 33.94 9.52
C LYS A 24 3.77 32.46 9.34
N VAL A 25 3.53 31.67 10.39
CA VAL A 25 3.38 30.22 10.30
C VAL A 25 2.20 29.95 9.38
N THR A 26 2.48 29.49 8.16
CA THR A 26 1.48 28.86 7.31
C THR A 26 0.97 27.65 8.07
N LYS A 27 -0.30 27.67 8.49
CA LYS A 27 -0.96 26.53 9.12
C LYS A 27 -0.82 25.33 8.17
N GLN A 28 0.03 24.37 8.53
CA GLN A 28 -0.05 23.04 7.96
C GLN A 28 -1.47 22.54 8.20
N VAL A 29 -2.17 22.21 7.12
CA VAL A 29 -3.44 21.51 7.18
C VAL A 29 -3.15 20.18 7.87
N ALA A 30 -3.64 20.03 9.09
CA ALA A 30 -3.55 18.78 9.83
C ALA A 30 -4.29 17.71 9.01
N VAL A 31 -3.54 16.86 8.31
CA VAL A 31 -4.08 15.67 7.68
C VAL A 31 -4.48 14.74 8.82
N LYS A 32 -5.80 14.54 9.00
CA LYS A 32 -6.31 13.53 9.92
C LYS A 32 -5.66 12.18 9.57
N PRO A 33 -5.25 11.37 10.55
CA PRO A 33 -4.87 9.99 10.26
C PRO A 33 -6.01 9.32 9.50
N LEU A 34 -5.70 8.67 8.38
CA LEU A 34 -6.65 7.83 7.65
C LEU A 34 -7.15 6.76 8.62
N GLN A 35 -8.37 6.92 9.11
CA GLN A 35 -9.04 5.90 9.90
C GLN A 35 -9.70 4.94 8.92
N SER A 36 -9.06 3.81 8.66
CA SER A 36 -9.69 2.67 8.00
C SER A 36 -10.65 1.98 8.97
N THR A 37 -11.75 2.63 9.33
CA THR A 37 -12.85 1.97 10.03
C THR A 37 -13.85 1.44 9.01
N PRO A 38 -14.26 0.16 9.07
CA PRO A 38 -15.39 -0.29 8.28
C PRO A 38 -16.65 0.44 8.79
N SER A 39 -17.30 1.18 7.90
CA SER A 39 -18.61 1.77 8.18
C SER A 39 -19.64 0.64 8.22
N PHE A 40 -20.02 0.20 9.43
CA PHE A 40 -21.21 -0.59 9.63
C PHE A 40 -22.42 0.36 9.59
N GLY A 41 -23.06 0.45 8.42
CA GLY A 41 -24.34 1.13 8.28
C GLY A 41 -25.44 0.39 9.06
N PRO A 42 -26.44 1.11 9.62
CA PRO A 42 -27.54 0.50 10.35
C PRO A 42 -28.40 -0.38 9.42
N PRO A 43 -29.02 -1.46 9.94
CA PRO A 43 -29.77 -2.39 9.13
C PRO A 43 -31.10 -1.78 8.68
N GLY A 44 -31.29 -1.72 7.36
CA GLY A 44 -32.61 -1.55 6.75
C GLY A 44 -32.86 -0.19 6.10
N THR A 45 -32.43 -0.04 4.85
CA THR A 45 -33.24 0.56 3.79
C THR A 45 -32.80 -0.04 2.45
N ALA A 46 -33.72 -0.76 1.79
CA ALA A 46 -33.49 -1.36 0.49
C ALA A 46 -33.43 -0.26 -0.58
N ILE A 47 -32.24 0.03 -1.11
CA ILE A 47 -32.09 0.82 -2.33
C ILE A 47 -32.30 -0.13 -3.51
N LYS A 48 -33.45 0.04 -4.16
CA LYS A 48 -33.86 -0.66 -5.38
C LYS A 48 -32.87 -0.37 -6.51
N ALA A 49 -32.15 -1.40 -6.97
CA ALA A 49 -31.26 -1.31 -8.12
C ALA A 49 -32.04 -0.99 -9.41
N PRO A 50 -31.53 -0.11 -10.31
CA PRO A 50 -32.09 0.03 -11.64
C PRO A 50 -31.69 -1.18 -12.51
N PRO A 51 -32.60 -1.70 -13.36
CA PRO A 51 -32.31 -2.83 -14.23
C PRO A 51 -31.60 -2.38 -15.51
N GLY A 52 -30.54 -3.08 -15.89
CA GLY A 52 -29.97 -3.03 -17.24
C GLY A 52 -28.67 -2.24 -17.38
N ALA A 53 -27.54 -2.88 -17.06
CA ALA A 53 -26.26 -2.57 -17.69
C ALA A 53 -25.66 -3.90 -18.19
N PRO A 54 -25.19 -3.97 -19.44
CA PRO A 54 -24.73 -5.22 -20.04
C PRO A 54 -23.48 -5.73 -19.31
N ILE A 55 -23.51 -7.02 -18.97
CA ILE A 55 -22.34 -7.78 -18.54
C ILE A 55 -21.39 -7.84 -19.75
N GLY A 56 -20.42 -6.93 -19.77
CA GLY A 56 -19.33 -6.99 -20.73
C GLY A 56 -18.52 -8.25 -20.48
N ALA A 57 -18.74 -9.27 -21.30
CA ALA A 57 -17.89 -10.44 -21.41
C ALA A 57 -16.50 -9.97 -21.88
N GLY A 58 -15.60 -9.73 -20.93
CA GLY A 58 -14.18 -9.64 -21.21
C GLY A 58 -13.74 -11.00 -21.74
N SER A 59 -13.37 -11.04 -23.01
CA SER A 59 -12.92 -12.25 -23.69
C SER A 59 -11.65 -12.75 -22.99
N ALA A 60 -11.74 -13.89 -22.33
CA ALA A 60 -10.57 -14.66 -21.92
C ALA A 60 -9.90 -15.17 -23.21
N LYS A 61 -8.87 -14.44 -23.66
CA LYS A 61 -7.92 -14.94 -24.64
C LYS A 61 -6.63 -15.26 -23.90
N ASP A 62 -6.38 -16.56 -23.77
CA ASP A 62 -5.05 -17.19 -23.74
C ASP A 62 -3.94 -16.43 -23.00
N ALA A 63 -3.94 -16.49 -21.66
CA ALA A 63 -2.74 -16.20 -20.88
C ALA A 63 -1.87 -17.46 -20.81
N ALA A 64 -0.89 -17.53 -21.71
CA ALA A 64 0.10 -18.59 -21.77
C ALA A 64 1.02 -18.58 -20.54
N LEU A 65 1.15 -19.75 -19.92
CA LEU A 65 2.38 -20.36 -19.36
C LEU A 65 3.38 -19.44 -18.62
N GLY A 66 3.30 -19.48 -17.29
CA GLY A 66 4.43 -19.63 -16.38
C GLY A 66 5.43 -18.48 -16.29
N ARG A 67 5.39 -17.75 -15.16
CA ARG A 67 6.56 -17.10 -14.55
C ARG A 67 6.28 -16.73 -13.09
N ALA A 68 6.60 -17.65 -12.19
CA ALA A 68 6.97 -17.28 -10.83
C ALA A 68 8.34 -16.59 -10.91
N GLY A 69 8.33 -15.26 -11.09
CA GLY A 69 9.50 -14.45 -10.77
C GLY A 69 9.77 -14.55 -9.26
N PRO A 70 11.03 -14.67 -8.82
CA PRO A 70 11.34 -14.85 -7.42
C PRO A 70 11.03 -13.56 -6.66
N GLY A 71 10.26 -13.66 -5.58
CA GLY A 71 10.35 -12.66 -4.51
C GLY A 71 9.13 -11.79 -4.20
N ILE A 72 7.99 -11.88 -4.89
CA ILE A 72 6.82 -11.03 -4.55
C ILE A 72 5.63 -11.82 -3.95
N GLY A 73 5.37 -13.04 -4.42
CA GLY A 73 4.31 -13.92 -3.89
C GLY A 73 4.76 -15.05 -2.96
N ASP A 74 6.07 -15.27 -2.78
CA ASP A 74 6.53 -16.41 -1.97
C ASP A 74 6.09 -16.27 -0.50
N LYS A 75 5.23 -17.20 -0.06
CA LYS A 75 4.88 -17.43 1.35
C LYS A 75 6.10 -17.83 2.19
N ALA A 76 7.20 -18.25 1.54
CA ALA A 76 8.46 -18.67 2.14
C ALA A 76 9.37 -17.51 2.63
N LEU A 77 8.98 -16.25 2.45
CA LEU A 77 9.85 -15.08 2.68
C LEU A 77 9.82 -14.47 4.09
N TRP A 78 9.11 -15.09 5.04
CA TRP A 78 9.08 -14.67 6.45
C TRP A 78 10.28 -15.23 7.21
N ASP A 79 11.49 -14.80 6.84
CA ASP A 79 12.70 -15.12 7.61
C ASP A 79 12.62 -14.46 9.00
N PRO A 80 12.68 -15.23 10.11
CA PRO A 80 12.71 -14.69 11.47
C PRO A 80 13.80 -13.64 11.69
N LYS A 81 14.90 -13.65 10.92
CA LYS A 81 15.99 -12.67 11.03
C LYS A 81 15.64 -11.30 10.48
N ASN A 82 14.79 -11.25 9.46
CA ASN A 82 14.40 -10.01 8.77
C ASN A 82 13.01 -9.51 9.19
N THR A 83 12.27 -10.34 9.92
CA THR A 83 10.95 -10.02 10.43
C THR A 83 11.06 -9.27 11.75
N VAL A 84 10.50 -8.07 11.81
CA VAL A 84 10.41 -7.27 13.03
C VAL A 84 8.97 -7.23 13.51
N ARG A 85 8.78 -7.56 14.78
CA ARG A 85 7.49 -7.42 15.44
C ARG A 85 7.23 -5.95 15.80
N VAL A 86 6.07 -5.45 15.36
CA VAL A 86 5.56 -4.11 15.62
C VAL A 86 4.37 -4.22 16.57
N GLU A 87 4.61 -3.88 17.84
CA GLU A 87 3.56 -3.85 18.86
C GLU A 87 2.48 -2.81 18.54
N GLY A 88 1.28 -2.98 19.10
CA GLY A 88 0.19 -2.02 18.90
C GLY A 88 0.58 -0.59 19.29
N SER A 89 0.02 0.39 18.58
CA SER A 89 0.33 1.82 18.69
C SER A 89 1.81 2.20 18.49
N SER A 90 2.66 1.27 18.05
CA SER A 90 4.11 1.48 17.93
C SER A 90 4.51 1.76 16.48
N LEU A 91 5.69 2.38 16.33
CA LEU A 91 6.32 2.69 15.05
C LEU A 91 7.64 1.93 14.94
N ARG A 92 7.89 1.32 13.78
CA ARG A 92 9.21 0.83 13.37
C ARG A 92 9.63 1.48 12.07
N THR A 93 10.94 1.67 11.92
CA THR A 93 11.52 2.37 10.78
C THR A 93 12.71 1.59 10.21
N TRP A 94 12.84 1.62 8.89
CA TRP A 94 13.96 1.05 8.14
C TRP A 94 14.54 2.16 7.27
N SER A 95 15.79 2.52 7.51
CA SER A 95 16.46 3.61 6.80
C SER A 95 17.48 3.07 5.80
N PHE A 96 17.45 3.61 4.59
CA PHE A 96 18.33 3.29 3.49
C PHE A 96 19.11 4.55 3.13
N MET A 97 20.44 4.50 3.32
CA MET A 97 21.32 5.66 3.14
C MET A 97 21.98 5.70 1.75
N THR A 98 21.78 4.64 0.97
CA THR A 98 22.47 4.33 -0.26
C THR A 98 21.56 4.58 -1.47
N PRO A 99 21.98 5.39 -2.46
CA PRO A 99 21.16 5.66 -3.64
C PRO A 99 20.94 4.44 -4.54
N GLU A 100 21.68 3.34 -4.32
CA GLU A 100 21.54 2.07 -5.05
C GLU A 100 20.23 1.33 -4.75
N VAL A 101 19.50 1.73 -3.70
CA VAL A 101 18.20 1.15 -3.35
C VAL A 101 17.10 1.93 -4.07
N GLU A 102 16.71 1.47 -5.25
CA GLU A 102 15.68 2.12 -6.08
C GLU A 102 14.25 1.73 -5.69
N ALA A 103 14.08 0.57 -5.06
CA ALA A 103 12.79 0.11 -4.57
C ALA A 103 12.94 -0.81 -3.35
N VAL A 104 11.90 -0.82 -2.52
CA VAL A 104 11.83 -1.65 -1.32
C VAL A 104 10.49 -2.39 -1.30
N GLN A 105 10.55 -3.67 -0.92
CA GLN A 105 9.34 -4.44 -0.67
C GLN A 105 8.94 -4.31 0.79
N VAL A 106 7.70 -3.91 1.04
CA VAL A 106 7.12 -3.91 2.38
C VAL A 106 6.13 -5.06 2.47
N ARG A 107 6.33 -5.93 3.47
CA ARG A 107 5.45 -7.04 3.78
C ARG A 107 4.98 -6.94 5.21
N MET A 108 3.69 -7.15 5.44
CA MET A 108 3.11 -7.18 6.79
C MET A 108 2.12 -8.33 6.95
N LYS A 109 2.11 -8.96 8.12
CA LYS A 109 1.13 -10.00 8.47
C LYS A 109 0.77 -9.95 9.95
N THR A 110 -0.29 -10.67 10.30
CA THR A 110 -0.67 -10.97 11.69
C THR A 110 -0.91 -12.47 11.82
N ASN A 111 -1.15 -12.96 13.04
CA ASN A 111 -1.46 -14.35 13.31
C ASN A 111 -2.99 -14.60 13.35
N GLY A 112 -3.68 -14.39 12.22
CA GLY A 112 -5.13 -14.66 12.11
C GLY A 112 -6.01 -13.55 12.71
N ARG A 113 -5.47 -12.35 12.87
CA ARG A 113 -6.13 -11.18 13.48
C ARG A 113 -6.26 -10.07 12.44
N PRO A 114 -7.17 -9.10 12.62
CA PRO A 114 -7.19 -7.92 11.78
C PRO A 114 -5.84 -7.18 11.83
N LEU A 115 -5.36 -6.75 10.67
CA LEU A 115 -4.19 -5.91 10.50
C LEU A 115 -4.65 -4.47 10.29
N ASN A 116 -4.17 -3.54 11.11
CA ASN A 116 -4.34 -2.09 10.90
C ASN A 116 -2.97 -1.42 10.98
N ALA A 117 -2.52 -0.85 9.87
CA ALA A 117 -1.20 -0.22 9.81
C ALA A 117 -1.18 0.99 8.88
N ASN A 118 -0.34 1.97 9.21
CA ASN A 118 0.06 3.02 8.28
C ASN A 118 1.50 2.76 7.84
N VAL A 119 1.76 2.88 6.54
CA VAL A 119 3.11 2.82 5.98
C VAL A 119 3.41 4.13 5.29
N ASP A 120 4.48 4.78 5.72
CA ASP A 120 4.93 6.06 5.16
C ASP A 120 6.35 5.88 4.61
N LEU A 121 6.61 6.49 3.45
CA LEU A 121 7.96 6.67 2.94
C LEU A 121 8.40 8.09 3.25
N TRP A 122 9.45 8.26 4.04
CA TRP A 122 10.03 9.54 4.38
C TRP A 122 11.29 9.80 3.56
N GLN A 123 11.40 11.03 3.03
CA GLN A 123 12.55 11.48 2.26
C GLN A 123 13.07 12.79 2.87
N GLY A 124 13.99 12.67 3.82
CA GLY A 124 14.42 13.81 4.65
C GLY A 124 13.40 14.22 5.72
N PRO A 125 13.62 15.35 6.42
CA PRO A 125 12.88 15.68 7.66
C PRO A 125 11.39 16.03 7.47
N ASP A 126 11.02 16.63 6.34
CA ASP A 126 9.69 17.23 6.14
C ASP A 126 8.97 16.73 4.87
N ASN A 127 9.52 15.71 4.18
CA ASN A 127 8.86 15.13 3.03
C ASN A 127 8.40 13.69 3.30
N THR A 128 7.15 13.42 2.96
CA THR A 128 6.56 12.08 2.97
C THR A 128 5.93 11.83 1.60
N PRO A 129 6.74 11.48 0.58
CA PRO A 129 6.29 11.35 -0.80
C PRO A 129 5.21 10.29 -1.01
N GLN A 130 5.18 9.25 -0.18
CA GLN A 130 4.18 8.19 -0.27
C GLN A 130 3.65 7.81 1.11
N LYS A 131 2.33 7.65 1.21
CA LYS A 131 1.62 7.25 2.43
C LYS A 131 0.59 6.19 2.07
N MET A 132 0.38 5.23 2.96
CA MET A 132 -0.72 4.30 2.83
C MET A 132 -1.31 3.91 4.18
N GLY A 133 -2.64 3.79 4.21
CA GLY A 133 -3.37 3.12 5.27
C GLY A 133 -3.76 1.72 4.80
N VAL A 134 -3.46 0.71 5.60
CA VAL A 134 -3.67 -0.71 5.28
C VAL A 134 -4.57 -1.32 6.34
N TYR A 135 -5.70 -1.86 5.89
CA TYR A 135 -6.60 -2.70 6.67
C TYR A 135 -6.71 -4.08 6.04
N ILE A 136 -6.63 -5.13 6.85
CA ILE A 136 -6.88 -6.52 6.44
C ILE A 136 -7.72 -7.20 7.52
N GLU A 137 -8.77 -7.91 7.13
CA GLU A 137 -9.64 -8.65 8.04
C GLU A 137 -8.89 -9.81 8.74
N ASP A 138 -8.11 -10.58 7.96
CA ASP A 138 -7.27 -11.66 8.44
C ASP A 138 -5.87 -11.56 7.77
N GLY A 139 -4.91 -11.01 8.53
CA GLY A 139 -3.55 -10.82 8.06
C GLY A 139 -2.69 -12.08 8.00
N ALA A 140 -3.15 -13.24 8.49
CA ALA A 140 -2.47 -14.51 8.24
C ALA A 140 -2.89 -15.08 6.88
N MET A 141 -4.18 -14.98 6.57
CA MET A 141 -4.73 -15.47 5.30
C MET A 141 -4.36 -14.59 4.11
N ARG A 142 -4.28 -13.27 4.33
CA ARG A 142 -3.96 -12.29 3.29
C ARG A 142 -2.84 -11.37 3.77
N PRO A 143 -1.58 -11.85 3.82
CA PRO A 143 -0.46 -10.98 4.11
C PRO A 143 -0.40 -9.81 3.12
N PHE A 144 -0.08 -8.62 3.63
CA PHE A 144 0.16 -7.45 2.80
C PHE A 144 1.52 -7.55 2.11
N SER A 145 1.56 -7.21 0.82
CA SER A 145 2.79 -7.10 0.04
C SER A 145 2.69 -5.93 -0.93
N CYS A 146 3.56 -4.93 -0.78
CA CYS A 146 3.68 -3.84 -1.74
C CYS A 146 5.14 -3.50 -2.04
N VAL A 147 5.34 -2.83 -3.16
CA VAL A 147 6.63 -2.30 -3.58
C VAL A 147 6.53 -0.78 -3.57
N MET A 148 7.48 -0.15 -2.88
CA MET A 148 7.60 1.29 -2.81
C MET A 148 8.89 1.69 -3.53
N ALA A 149 8.78 2.57 -4.52
CA ALA A 149 9.96 3.14 -5.15
C ALA A 149 10.62 4.14 -4.17
N THR A 150 11.94 4.05 -4.06
CA THR A 150 12.78 4.89 -3.21
C THR A 150 13.79 5.66 -4.04
N PRO A 151 13.34 6.45 -5.04
CA PRO A 151 14.28 7.08 -5.95
C PRO A 151 15.04 8.19 -5.22
N TRP A 152 16.32 8.31 -5.56
CA TRP A 152 17.24 9.39 -5.17
C TRP A 152 17.45 9.59 -3.66
N GLY A 153 18.65 9.22 -3.20
CA GLY A 153 19.16 9.60 -1.89
C GLY A 153 18.62 8.77 -0.74
N GLN A 154 18.52 9.40 0.43
CA GLN A 154 18.22 8.71 1.68
C GLN A 154 16.71 8.62 1.89
N ASN A 155 16.23 7.40 2.09
CA ASN A 155 14.83 7.08 2.24
C ASN A 155 14.62 6.28 3.53
N THR A 156 13.52 6.54 4.25
CA THR A 156 13.13 5.75 5.42
C THR A 156 11.71 5.26 5.26
N VAL A 157 11.51 3.95 5.33
CA VAL A 157 10.18 3.35 5.43
C VAL A 157 9.78 3.32 6.89
N ALA A 158 8.60 3.84 7.20
CA ALA A 158 8.01 3.88 8.52
C ALA A 158 6.75 3.03 8.53
N VAL A 159 6.72 1.96 9.33
CA VAL A 159 5.53 1.12 9.54
C VAL A 159 5.00 1.37 10.95
N ARG A 160 3.80 1.92 11.03
CA ARG A 160 3.09 2.17 12.29
C ARG A 160 1.93 1.21 12.42
N ASN A 161 1.91 0.44 13.50
CA ASN A 161 0.73 -0.33 13.87
C ASN A 161 -0.30 0.61 14.52
N THR A 162 -1.49 0.71 13.93
CA THR A 162 -2.57 1.58 14.43
C THR A 162 -3.59 0.82 15.27
N ALA A 163 -3.44 -0.50 15.41
CA ALA A 163 -4.22 -1.30 16.34
C ALA A 163 -3.77 -1.09 17.79
N GLN A 164 -4.60 -1.54 18.74
CA GLN A 164 -4.30 -1.50 20.16
C GLN A 164 -3.15 -2.46 20.52
N MET A 165 -2.54 -2.28 21.69
CA MET A 165 -1.35 -3.02 22.14
C MET A 165 -1.47 -4.55 22.03
N GLU A 166 -2.68 -5.10 22.19
CA GLU A 166 -2.98 -6.54 22.12
C GLU A 166 -2.95 -7.13 20.69
N PHE A 167 -2.84 -6.28 19.67
CA PHE A 167 -2.87 -6.65 18.25
C PHE A 167 -1.55 -6.30 17.54
N PRO A 168 -0.47 -7.02 17.84
CA PRO A 168 0.81 -6.84 17.18
C PRO A 168 0.81 -7.39 15.76
N LEU A 169 1.65 -6.81 14.91
CA LEU A 169 1.89 -7.26 13.55
C LEU A 169 3.37 -7.58 13.33
N ASP A 170 3.65 -8.43 12.36
CA ASP A 170 5.00 -8.74 11.91
C ASP A 170 5.24 -8.02 10.58
N ALA A 171 6.32 -7.24 10.50
CA ALA A 171 6.68 -6.45 9.33
C ALA A 171 8.08 -6.83 8.85
N THR A 172 8.24 -6.92 7.53
CA THR A 172 9.55 -7.11 6.88
C THR A 172 9.68 -6.05 5.79
N VAL A 173 10.81 -5.35 5.77
CA VAL A 173 11.17 -4.43 4.68
C VAL A 173 12.45 -4.96 4.04
N GLN A 174 12.36 -5.35 2.77
CA GLN A 174 13.48 -5.92 2.04
C GLN A 174 13.90 -5.02 0.89
N THR A 175 15.20 -4.81 0.79
CA THR A 175 15.85 -4.23 -0.38
C THR A 175 16.16 -5.38 -1.34
N ASN A 176 15.31 -5.60 -2.32
CA ASN A 176 15.68 -6.48 -3.43
C ASN A 176 16.45 -5.60 -4.41
N MET A 177 17.76 -5.76 -4.53
CA MET A 177 18.67 -4.86 -5.25
C MET A 177 18.29 -4.72 -6.73
N GLY A 178 17.33 -3.83 -7.01
CA GLY A 178 16.85 -3.41 -8.32
C GLY A 178 16.05 -4.48 -9.08
N THR A 179 16.69 -5.59 -9.44
CA THR A 179 16.31 -6.35 -10.65
C THR A 179 14.95 -7.04 -10.59
N ALA A 180 14.66 -7.85 -9.57
CA ALA A 180 13.42 -8.64 -9.59
C ALA A 180 12.15 -7.81 -9.30
N LEU A 181 12.26 -6.77 -8.47
CA LEU A 181 11.12 -5.91 -8.11
C LEU A 181 10.78 -4.90 -9.21
N SER A 182 11.79 -4.25 -9.77
CA SER A 182 11.61 -3.34 -10.92
C SER A 182 11.12 -4.12 -12.15
N ALA A 183 11.69 -5.29 -12.43
CA ALA A 183 11.26 -6.14 -13.54
C ALA A 183 9.78 -6.51 -13.46
N ALA A 184 9.24 -6.80 -12.27
CA ALA A 184 7.81 -7.10 -12.13
C ALA A 184 6.90 -5.90 -12.51
N ILE A 185 7.32 -4.68 -12.15
CA ILE A 185 6.59 -3.45 -12.49
C ILE A 185 6.68 -3.18 -14.00
N GLU A 186 7.85 -3.38 -14.60
CA GLU A 186 8.09 -3.23 -16.04
C GLU A 186 7.31 -4.27 -16.83
N GLU A 187 7.40 -5.55 -16.47
CA GLU A 187 6.69 -6.66 -17.10
C GLU A 187 5.17 -6.43 -17.14
N LEU A 188 4.58 -5.99 -16.01
CA LEU A 188 3.15 -5.65 -15.96
C LEU A 188 2.82 -4.39 -16.78
N SER A 189 3.75 -3.44 -16.87
CA SER A 189 3.57 -2.24 -17.71
C SER A 189 3.56 -2.58 -19.20
N ASP A 190 4.35 -3.58 -19.60
CA ASP A 190 4.52 -3.99 -21.00
C ASP A 190 3.46 -5.00 -21.45
N THR A 191 3.01 -5.88 -20.55
CA THR A 191 2.12 -7.00 -20.90
C THR A 191 0.63 -6.65 -20.80
N SER A 192 0.26 -5.76 -19.86
CA SER A 192 -1.13 -5.35 -19.65
C SER A 192 -1.43 -4.07 -20.44
N GLU A 193 -2.70 -3.76 -20.66
CA GLU A 193 -3.14 -2.47 -21.19
C GLU A 193 -3.65 -1.58 -20.05
N PRO A 194 -3.24 -0.29 -19.96
CA PRO A 194 -3.67 0.57 -18.88
C PRO A 194 -5.15 0.92 -19.03
N VAL A 195 -5.93 0.71 -17.97
CA VAL A 195 -7.30 1.19 -17.86
C VAL A 195 -7.32 2.51 -17.12
N THR A 196 -7.71 3.59 -17.80
CA THR A 196 -7.87 4.91 -17.19
C THR A 196 -9.08 4.94 -16.25
N VAL A 197 -8.85 5.31 -15.00
CA VAL A 197 -9.86 5.53 -13.96
C VAL A 197 -9.92 7.03 -13.67
N GLN A 198 -11.04 7.64 -14.05
CA GLN A 198 -11.30 9.06 -13.82
C GLN A 198 -11.39 9.39 -12.33
N GLY A 199 -11.13 10.63 -11.95
CA GLY A 199 -11.29 11.08 -10.55
C GLY A 199 -12.70 10.82 -10.02
N GLY A 200 -12.80 10.27 -8.81
CA GLY A 200 -14.05 9.85 -8.17
C GLY A 200 -14.67 8.57 -8.75
N ALA A 201 -14.11 7.99 -9.81
CA ALA A 201 -14.65 6.78 -10.43
C ALA A 201 -14.16 5.51 -9.72
N VAL A 202 -14.95 4.45 -9.89
CA VAL A 202 -14.65 3.10 -9.39
C VAL A 202 -14.53 2.15 -10.58
N LYS A 203 -13.44 1.41 -10.65
CA LYS A 203 -13.26 0.29 -11.57
C LYS A 203 -13.28 -1.02 -10.79
N THR A 204 -14.10 -1.96 -11.24
CA THR A 204 -14.27 -3.27 -10.61
C THR A 204 -13.70 -4.36 -11.51
N TYR A 205 -12.92 -5.27 -10.93
CA TYR A 205 -12.30 -6.41 -11.57
C TYR A 205 -12.74 -7.69 -10.85
N SER A 206 -13.31 -8.62 -11.61
CA SER A 206 -13.73 -9.92 -11.10
C SER A 206 -12.78 -10.99 -11.64
N PHE A 207 -12.43 -11.95 -10.80
CA PHE A 207 -11.48 -13.01 -11.15
C PHE A 207 -12.11 -14.39 -11.00
N SER A 208 -11.54 -15.36 -11.72
CA SER A 208 -11.85 -16.77 -11.51
C SER A 208 -11.50 -17.18 -10.07
N PRO A 209 -12.26 -18.10 -9.44
CA PRO A 209 -11.87 -18.72 -8.18
C PRO A 209 -10.49 -19.39 -8.18
N MET A 210 -9.93 -19.65 -9.36
CA MET A 210 -8.59 -20.20 -9.52
C MET A 210 -7.49 -19.16 -9.28
N VAL A 211 -7.78 -17.86 -9.34
CA VAL A 211 -6.78 -16.81 -9.11
C VAL A 211 -6.47 -16.74 -7.62
N ALA A 212 -5.27 -17.19 -7.25
CA ALA A 212 -4.78 -17.21 -5.88
C ALA A 212 -4.33 -15.83 -5.42
N SER A 213 -3.79 -15.01 -6.33
CA SER A 213 -3.39 -13.63 -6.05
C SER A 213 -3.46 -12.75 -7.29
N VAL A 214 -3.57 -11.44 -7.08
CA VAL A 214 -3.73 -10.40 -8.11
C VAL A 214 -2.62 -9.38 -7.96
N GLN A 215 -1.96 -9.01 -9.06
CA GLN A 215 -1.01 -7.90 -9.10
C GLN A 215 -1.70 -6.63 -9.59
N ILE A 216 -1.37 -5.52 -8.94
CA ILE A 216 -1.98 -4.21 -9.16
C ILE A 216 -0.87 -3.20 -9.35
N LEU A 217 -0.93 -2.46 -10.46
CA LEU A 217 -0.06 -1.32 -10.74
C LEU A 217 -0.92 -0.09 -11.02
N LEU A 218 -0.71 0.96 -10.22
CA LEU A 218 -1.34 2.26 -10.40
C LEU A 218 -0.27 3.31 -10.73
N LYS A 219 -0.51 4.08 -11.79
CA LYS A 219 0.38 5.12 -12.31
C LYS A 219 -0.38 6.38 -12.68
N THR A 220 0.29 7.52 -12.65
CA THR A 220 -0.18 8.81 -13.21
C THR A 220 0.85 9.33 -14.22
N ASP A 221 0.61 10.51 -14.77
CA ASP A 221 1.49 11.26 -15.69
C ASP A 221 2.46 12.20 -14.94
N GLY A 222 2.82 11.89 -13.69
CA GLY A 222 3.64 12.75 -12.81
C GLY A 222 2.83 13.53 -11.79
N ARG A 223 1.49 13.40 -11.83
CA ARG A 223 0.58 14.02 -10.89
C ARG A 223 0.45 13.22 -9.58
N PRO A 224 -0.06 13.84 -8.51
CA PRO A 224 -0.42 13.11 -7.31
C PRO A 224 -1.40 11.96 -7.60
N LEU A 225 -1.14 10.82 -6.98
CA LEU A 225 -1.98 9.63 -7.05
C LEU A 225 -2.71 9.51 -5.71
N ASN A 226 -4.04 9.55 -5.72
CA ASN A 226 -4.86 9.14 -4.57
C ASN A 226 -5.79 8.01 -5.00
N ALA A 227 -5.65 6.85 -4.35
CA ALA A 227 -6.47 5.69 -4.67
C ALA A 227 -6.87 4.91 -3.42
N ARG A 228 -7.99 4.22 -3.52
CA ARG A 228 -8.41 3.19 -2.57
C ARG A 228 -8.61 1.88 -3.31
N ILE A 229 -7.83 0.88 -2.91
CA ILE A 229 -7.88 -0.48 -3.41
C ILE A 229 -8.67 -1.31 -2.40
N GLU A 230 -9.66 -2.06 -2.87
CA GLU A 230 -10.47 -2.93 -2.03
C GLU A 230 -10.46 -4.34 -2.61
N LEU A 231 -10.12 -5.34 -1.79
CA LEU A 231 -10.47 -6.72 -2.05
C LEU A 231 -11.77 -7.01 -1.31
N LEU A 232 -12.81 -7.40 -2.05
CA LEU A 232 -14.09 -7.81 -1.51
C LEU A 232 -14.27 -9.32 -1.72
N GLN A 233 -14.97 -9.96 -0.78
CA GLN A 233 -15.40 -11.34 -0.93
C GLN A 233 -16.86 -11.50 -0.49
N GLY A 234 -17.74 -11.80 -1.44
CA GLY A 234 -19.19 -11.75 -1.20
C GLY A 234 -19.77 -10.32 -1.20
N PRO A 235 -21.06 -10.15 -0.85
CA PRO A 235 -21.72 -8.85 -0.94
C PRO A 235 -21.12 -7.82 0.01
N ASN A 236 -20.41 -6.82 -0.55
CA ASN A 236 -19.88 -5.65 0.17
C ASN A 236 -19.09 -5.97 1.45
N ASN A 237 -18.34 -7.07 1.45
CA ASN A 237 -17.48 -7.45 2.58
C ASN A 237 -16.01 -7.25 2.21
N ASN A 238 -15.43 -6.16 2.72
CA ASN A 238 -14.04 -5.79 2.48
C ASN A 238 -13.10 -6.70 3.29
N LYS A 239 -12.30 -7.49 2.58
CA LYS A 239 -11.27 -8.37 3.15
C LYS A 239 -9.94 -7.66 3.32
N GLN A 240 -9.64 -6.74 2.41
CA GLN A 240 -8.46 -5.90 2.47
C GLN A 240 -8.79 -4.55 1.85
N VAL A 241 -8.32 -3.47 2.49
CA VAL A 241 -8.43 -2.10 2.00
C VAL A 241 -7.06 -1.45 2.10
N VAL A 242 -6.62 -0.85 0.99
CA VAL A 242 -5.40 -0.06 0.94
C VAL A 242 -5.77 1.31 0.42
N GLU A 243 -5.59 2.33 1.24
CA GLU A 243 -5.74 3.72 0.85
C GLU A 243 -4.34 4.28 0.64
N VAL A 244 -4.02 4.69 -0.59
CA VAL A 244 -2.68 5.13 -0.98
C VAL A 244 -2.70 6.57 -1.47
N TYR A 245 -1.69 7.32 -1.05
CA TYR A 245 -1.30 8.61 -1.56
C TYR A 245 0.15 8.55 -2.04
N THR A 246 0.41 9.09 -3.23
CA THR A 246 1.75 9.41 -3.71
C THR A 246 1.77 10.84 -4.24
N GLU A 247 2.82 11.62 -3.94
CA GLU A 247 3.03 12.96 -4.49
C GLU A 247 3.22 12.99 -6.01
N ASP A 248 3.92 12.00 -6.55
CA ASP A 248 4.20 11.81 -7.98
C ASP A 248 4.01 10.33 -8.33
N GLY A 249 2.90 9.99 -8.99
CA GLY A 249 2.56 8.62 -9.39
C GLY A 249 3.28 8.11 -10.64
N LEU A 250 4.14 8.90 -11.27
CA LEU A 250 5.05 8.44 -12.33
C LEU A 250 6.35 7.91 -11.73
N ASP A 251 6.97 8.71 -10.86
CA ASP A 251 8.23 8.36 -10.20
C ASP A 251 8.04 7.33 -9.08
N ARG A 252 6.90 7.37 -8.40
CA ARG A 252 6.55 6.46 -7.30
C ARG A 252 5.22 5.76 -7.58
N PRO A 253 5.17 4.88 -8.60
CA PRO A 253 3.98 4.10 -8.86
C PRO A 253 3.61 3.26 -7.63
N PHE A 254 2.32 2.97 -7.46
CA PHE A 254 1.90 2.01 -6.46
C PHE A 254 1.83 0.62 -7.11
N PHE A 255 2.62 -0.32 -6.58
CA PHE A 255 2.57 -1.72 -6.97
C PHE A 255 2.30 -2.61 -5.75
N ALA A 256 1.36 -3.53 -5.86
CA ALA A 256 1.07 -4.49 -4.81
C ALA A 256 0.60 -5.83 -5.38
N VAL A 257 0.84 -6.89 -4.60
CA VAL A 257 0.24 -8.20 -4.84
C VAL A 257 -0.72 -8.48 -3.70
N ILE A 258 -1.97 -8.76 -4.05
CA ILE A 258 -3.06 -9.01 -3.12
C ILE A 258 -3.45 -10.48 -3.21
N GLU A 259 -3.34 -11.19 -2.10
CA GLU A 259 -3.81 -12.56 -1.96
C GLU A 259 -5.34 -12.62 -2.04
N SER A 260 -5.87 -13.45 -2.93
CA SER A 260 -7.29 -13.66 -3.18
C SER A 260 -7.71 -15.12 -2.95
N PRO A 261 -7.49 -15.70 -1.76
CA PRO A 261 -7.87 -17.09 -1.50
C PRO A 261 -9.39 -17.28 -1.58
N GLY A 262 -9.79 -18.46 -2.07
CA GLY A 262 -11.19 -18.86 -2.20
C GLY A 262 -11.89 -18.27 -3.41
N SER A 263 -13.22 -18.36 -3.42
CA SER A 263 -14.07 -17.89 -4.52
C SER A 263 -14.78 -16.57 -4.19
N GLY A 264 -15.34 -15.95 -5.23
CA GLY A 264 -16.16 -14.73 -5.08
C GLY A 264 -15.35 -13.47 -4.74
N ASN A 265 -14.05 -13.48 -5.04
CA ASN A 265 -13.16 -12.33 -4.87
C ASN A 265 -13.38 -11.30 -5.98
N VAL A 266 -13.43 -10.03 -5.58
CA VAL A 266 -13.57 -8.88 -6.47
C VAL A 266 -12.59 -7.80 -6.02
N VAL A 267 -11.81 -7.25 -6.94
CA VAL A 267 -10.94 -6.10 -6.67
C VAL A 267 -11.63 -4.84 -7.16
N ARG A 268 -11.72 -3.82 -6.31
CA ARG A 268 -12.13 -2.47 -6.69
C ARG A 268 -10.97 -1.51 -6.59
N ILE A 269 -10.83 -0.69 -7.61
CA ILE A 269 -9.90 0.43 -7.67
C ILE A 269 -10.74 1.70 -7.71
N VAL A 270 -10.65 2.50 -6.65
CA VAL A 270 -11.34 3.79 -6.53
C VAL A 270 -10.30 4.88 -6.69
N ASN A 271 -10.46 5.76 -7.67
CA ASN A 271 -9.68 6.99 -7.73
C ASN A 271 -10.34 8.01 -6.78
N THR A 272 -9.66 8.38 -5.70
CA THR A 272 -10.21 9.30 -4.69
C THR A 272 -9.86 10.77 -5.00
N SER A 273 -9.16 11.02 -6.10
CA SER A 273 -8.81 12.36 -6.56
C SER A 273 -9.98 13.02 -7.30
N PRO A 274 -10.00 14.36 -7.44
CA PRO A 274 -10.94 15.09 -8.31
C PRO A 274 -10.83 14.67 -9.78
N LEU A 275 -11.86 14.99 -10.59
CA LEU A 275 -11.97 14.58 -12.00
C LEU A 275 -10.75 14.98 -12.85
N GLU A 276 -10.07 16.07 -12.50
CA GLU A 276 -8.89 16.60 -13.19
C GLU A 276 -7.63 15.73 -13.03
N PHE A 277 -7.71 14.70 -12.18
CA PHE A 277 -6.60 13.80 -11.83
C PHE A 277 -6.97 12.35 -12.16
N PRO A 278 -7.01 11.97 -13.45
CA PRO A 278 -7.16 10.58 -13.83
C PRO A 278 -5.92 9.76 -13.43
N MET A 279 -6.10 8.47 -13.25
CA MET A 279 -5.00 7.53 -13.03
C MET A 279 -5.13 6.33 -13.95
N ASN A 280 -4.02 5.69 -14.28
CA ASN A 280 -3.98 4.44 -15.03
C ASN A 280 -3.88 3.27 -14.04
N SER A 281 -4.77 2.29 -14.20
CA SER A 281 -4.77 1.06 -13.44
C SER A 281 -4.48 -0.13 -14.36
N ARG A 282 -3.60 -1.02 -13.90
CA ARG A 282 -3.31 -2.33 -14.51
C ARG A 282 -3.54 -3.36 -13.42
N VAL A 283 -4.43 -4.31 -13.67
CA VAL A 283 -4.86 -5.30 -12.69
C VAL A 283 -4.93 -6.64 -13.39
N GLU A 284 -4.00 -7.53 -13.06
CA GLU A 284 -3.86 -8.84 -13.69
C GLU A 284 -3.74 -9.96 -12.64
N PRO A 285 -4.14 -11.19 -12.95
CA PRO A 285 -3.80 -12.35 -12.15
C PRO A 285 -2.26 -12.44 -11.94
N PHE A 286 -1.83 -12.77 -10.73
CA PHE A 286 -0.42 -13.01 -10.40
C PHE A 286 -0.16 -14.50 -10.27
N GLU A 287 -0.82 -15.16 -9.32
CA GLU A 287 -0.77 -16.62 -9.16
C GLU A 287 -2.14 -17.21 -9.50
N VAL A 288 -2.14 -18.29 -10.30
CA VAL A 288 -3.34 -19.03 -10.67
C VAL A 288 -3.15 -20.48 -10.25
N ASN A 289 -4.01 -20.96 -9.36
CA ASN A 289 -4.09 -22.36 -8.99
C ASN A 289 -4.51 -23.16 -10.23
N THR A 290 -3.72 -24.16 -10.58
CA THR A 290 -4.10 -25.12 -11.61
C THR A 290 -4.89 -26.25 -10.93
N GLU A 291 -6.11 -26.55 -11.40
CA GLU A 291 -6.82 -27.75 -10.94
C GLU A 291 -6.04 -28.99 -11.42
N GLY A 292 -5.54 -29.83 -10.50
CA GLY A 292 -5.20 -31.22 -10.83
C GLY A 292 -3.74 -31.68 -10.76
N GLU A 293 -2.99 -31.39 -9.69
CA GLU A 293 -2.06 -32.39 -9.13
C GLU A 293 -2.56 -32.82 -7.75
N GLY A 294 -3.71 -33.50 -7.75
CA GLY A 294 -3.89 -34.57 -6.77
C GLY A 294 -2.79 -35.58 -7.06
N GLY A 295 -1.74 -35.58 -6.24
CA GLY A 295 -0.65 -36.54 -6.35
C GLY A 295 -1.22 -37.96 -6.37
N VAL A 296 -1.30 -38.54 -7.57
CA VAL A 296 -1.34 -39.99 -7.69
C VAL A 296 0.05 -40.42 -7.24
N ILE A 297 0.15 -40.88 -5.99
CA ILE A 297 1.26 -41.75 -5.61
C ILE A 297 1.04 -43.01 -6.44
N ILE A 298 1.71 -43.07 -7.59
CA ILE A 298 1.97 -44.34 -8.25
C ILE A 298 2.97 -45.01 -7.31
N ASP A 299 2.46 -45.83 -6.39
CA ASP A 299 3.29 -46.71 -5.58
C ASP A 299 3.93 -47.72 -6.54
N GLY A 300 5.12 -47.35 -7.00
CA GLY A 300 5.94 -48.16 -7.88
C GLY A 300 6.46 -49.37 -7.13
N GLY A 301 5.71 -50.46 -7.20
CA GLY A 301 6.30 -51.80 -7.26
C GLY A 301 5.86 -52.78 -6.17
N ASN A 302 4.94 -53.68 -6.54
CA ASN A 302 5.29 -55.10 -6.62
C ASN A 302 4.18 -55.89 -7.32
N VAL A 303 4.42 -56.22 -8.57
CA VAL A 303 3.82 -57.43 -9.18
C VAL A 303 4.66 -58.60 -8.68
N ARG A 304 4.08 -59.48 -7.86
CA ARG A 304 4.58 -60.84 -7.71
C ARG A 304 3.51 -61.79 -8.21
N GLN A 305 3.82 -62.42 -9.34
CA GLN A 305 3.18 -63.65 -9.78
C GLN A 305 3.69 -64.79 -8.89
N ASN A 306 2.76 -65.42 -8.17
CA ASN A 306 2.57 -66.87 -8.06
C ASN A 306 1.33 -67.14 -7.21
#